data_AF-A0A1A8P5V3-F1
#
_entry.id   AF-A0A1A8P5V3-F1
#
_cell.length_a   1.000
_cell.length_b   1.000
_cell.length_c   1.000
_cell.angle_alpha   90.00
_cell.angle_beta   90.00
_cell.angle_gamma   90.00
#
_symmetry.space_group_name_H-M   'P 1'
#
loop_
_entity.id
_entity.type
_entity.pdbx_description
1 polymer ?
#
loop_
_entity_poly.entity_id
_entity_poly.type
_entity_poly.pdbx_seq_one_letter_code
_entity_poly.pdbx_strand_id
1 'polypeptide(L)'
;MPFCSILEKSNGVVVGAELTCSIREENTAKRESYSADWHSVDMKTQPQDRQTMSMKDDSRRETLSRQWQCRSLIQTCPSGVFRVGTV
;
A
#
# COMPACT_ATOMS: atom_id res chain seq x y z
N MET A 1 -13.73 15.30 -2.18
CA MET A 1 -13.23 14.92 -0.84
C MET A 1 -11.89 15.61 -0.63
N PRO A 2 -11.53 16.06 0.59
CA PRO A 2 -10.17 16.55 0.83
C PRO A 2 -9.17 15.44 0.51
N PHE A 3 -8.02 15.78 -0.09
CA PHE A 3 -6.89 14.86 -0.19
C PHE A 3 -6.34 14.68 1.22
N CYS A 4 -6.79 13.63 1.90
CA CYS A 4 -6.29 13.26 3.21
C CYS A 4 -5.69 11.85 3.17
N SER A 5 -4.67 11.65 4.00
CA SER A 5 -4.13 10.33 4.23
C SER A 5 -5.03 9.57 5.21
N ILE A 6 -5.40 8.34 4.86
CA ILE A 6 -6.24 7.45 5.65
C ILE A 6 -5.39 6.25 6.06
N LEU A 7 -5.43 5.90 7.34
CA LEU A 7 -4.85 4.68 7.87
C LEU A 7 -5.95 3.81 8.43
N GLU A 8 -6.08 2.60 7.89
CA GLU A 8 -6.95 1.57 8.44
C GLU A 8 -6.15 0.74 9.44
N LYS A 9 -6.68 0.59 10.66
CA LYS A 9 -6.03 -0.17 11.73
C LYS A 9 -6.98 -1.22 12.28
N SER A 10 -6.44 -2.41 12.55
CA SER A 10 -7.13 -3.49 13.25
C SER A 10 -6.20 -4.02 14.35
N ASN A 11 -6.71 -4.16 15.57
CA ASN A 11 -5.94 -4.63 16.74
C ASN A 11 -4.61 -3.89 16.95
N GLY A 12 -4.58 -2.58 16.72
CA GLY A 12 -3.38 -1.74 16.86
C GLY A 12 -2.38 -1.84 15.71
N VAL A 13 -2.62 -2.69 14.71
CA VAL A 13 -1.77 -2.87 13.53
C VAL A 13 -2.39 -2.16 12.33
N VAL A 14 -1.58 -1.47 11.52
CA VAL A 14 -2.04 -0.90 10.24
C VAL A 14 -2.36 -2.05 9.29
N VAL A 15 -3.57 -2.08 8.74
CA VAL A 15 -4.03 -3.10 7.77
C VAL A 15 -4.32 -2.51 6.39
N GLY A 16 -4.44 -1.19 6.29
CA GLY A 16 -4.61 -0.49 5.02
C GLY A 16 -4.12 0.95 5.13
N ALA A 17 -3.74 1.53 4.01
CA ALA A 17 -3.37 2.94 3.93
C ALA A 17 -3.69 3.51 2.55
N GLU A 18 -4.29 4.70 2.54
CA GLU A 18 -4.34 5.57 1.37
C GLU A 18 -3.55 6.83 1.74
N LEU A 19 -2.38 7.02 1.15
CA LEU A 19 -1.50 8.15 1.47
C LEU A 19 -1.53 9.18 0.34
N THR A 20 -1.59 10.44 0.73
CA THR A 20 -1.62 11.58 -0.19
C THR A 20 -0.25 12.26 -0.26
N CYS A 21 0.06 12.83 -1.42
CA CYS A 21 1.21 13.69 -1.62
C CYS A 21 0.76 15.03 -2.16
N SER A 22 1.47 16.09 -1.77
CA SER A 22 1.15 17.48 -2.09
C SER A 22 2.43 18.21 -2.50
N ILE A 23 2.34 19.01 -3.55
CA ILE A 23 3.37 19.95 -3.99
C ILE A 23 2.77 21.36 -3.99
N ARG A 24 3.56 22.32 -3.52
CA ARG A 24 3.26 23.75 -3.60
C ARG A 24 4.53 24.48 -4.03
N GLU A 25 4.43 25.25 -5.11
CA GLU A 25 5.52 26.00 -5.69
C GLU A 25 5.08 27.44 -5.92
N GLU A 26 6.00 28.37 -5.70
CA GLU A 26 5.76 29.80 -5.89
C GLU A 26 6.95 30.42 -6.63
N ASN A 27 6.65 31.21 -7.66
CA ASN A 27 7.62 32.01 -8.39
C ASN A 27 7.28 33.49 -8.20
N THR A 28 7.86 34.08 -7.17
CA THR A 28 7.63 35.49 -6.80
C THR A 28 8.09 36.47 -7.88
N ALA A 29 9.14 36.14 -8.64
CA ALA A 29 9.65 36.97 -9.73
C ALA A 29 8.65 37.09 -10.89
N LYS A 30 7.89 36.02 -11.17
CA LYS A 30 6.85 36.01 -12.22
C LYS A 30 5.43 36.16 -11.67
N ARG A 31 5.25 36.20 -10.35
CA ARG A 31 3.95 36.18 -9.66
C ARG A 31 3.10 34.96 -10.06
N GLU A 32 3.77 33.82 -10.25
CA GLU A 32 3.14 32.55 -10.60
C GLU A 32 3.12 31.63 -9.37
N SER A 33 2.11 30.75 -9.29
CA SER A 33 2.02 29.72 -8.27
C SER A 33 1.48 28.42 -8.87
N TYR A 34 1.91 27.29 -8.30
CA TYR A 34 1.46 25.97 -8.70
C TYR A 34 1.18 25.12 -7.45
N SER A 35 0.10 24.35 -7.49
CA SER A 35 -0.24 23.39 -6.45
C SER A 35 -0.80 22.12 -7.06
N ALA A 36 -0.37 20.98 -6.54
CA ALA A 36 -0.92 19.68 -6.92
C ALA A 36 -1.04 18.77 -5.70
N ASP A 37 -2.16 18.06 -5.62
CA ASP A 37 -2.45 17.06 -4.60
C ASP A 37 -2.91 15.78 -5.30
N TRP A 38 -2.43 14.62 -4.84
CA TRP A 38 -2.85 13.33 -5.38
C TRP A 38 -2.74 12.22 -4.33
N HIS A 39 -3.48 11.13 -4.54
CA HIS A 39 -3.25 9.88 -3.82
C HIS A 39 -1.98 9.23 -4.38
N SER A 40 -0.94 9.15 -3.57
CA SER A 40 0.36 8.64 -4.01
C SER A 40 0.53 7.16 -3.73
N VAL A 41 -0.01 6.66 -2.62
CA VAL A 41 0.16 5.26 -2.21
C VAL A 41 -1.17 4.68 -1.79
N ASP A 42 -1.51 3.51 -2.32
CA ASP A 42 -2.57 2.63 -1.84
C ASP A 42 -1.93 1.32 -1.35
N MET A 43 -2.23 0.96 -0.11
CA MET A 43 -1.79 -0.28 0.50
C MET A 43 -2.98 -0.97 1.13
N LYS A 44 -3.20 -2.24 0.80
CA LYS A 44 -4.28 -3.05 1.39
C LYS A 44 -3.74 -4.41 1.81
N THR A 45 -4.04 -4.79 3.05
CA THR A 45 -3.87 -6.17 3.50
C THR A 45 -4.96 -6.98 2.82
N GLN A 46 -4.59 -7.91 1.96
CA GLN A 46 -5.58 -8.81 1.39
C GLN A 46 -5.95 -9.89 2.42
N PRO A 47 -7.24 -10.24 2.56
CA PRO A 47 -7.64 -11.37 3.37
C PRO A 47 -6.99 -12.65 2.87
N GLN A 48 -6.87 -13.63 3.77
CA GLN A 48 -6.01 -14.82 3.76
C GLN A 48 -6.15 -15.78 2.56
N ASP A 49 -6.97 -15.46 1.56
CA ASP A 49 -7.13 -16.28 0.37
C ASP A 49 -5.82 -16.33 -0.43
N ARG A 50 -5.27 -17.54 -0.58
CA ARG A 50 -4.05 -17.87 -1.33
C ARG A 50 -2.71 -17.49 -0.68
N GLN A 51 -2.67 -17.14 0.61
CA GLN A 51 -1.42 -16.92 1.37
C GLN A 51 -1.17 -18.05 2.39
N THR A 52 -1.44 -19.27 1.94
CA THR A 52 -1.33 -20.47 2.76
C THR A 52 -0.48 -21.50 2.05
N MET A 53 0.39 -22.17 2.80
CA MET A 53 1.23 -23.26 2.35
C MET A 53 0.96 -24.47 3.24
N SER A 54 0.68 -25.62 2.62
CA SER A 54 0.51 -26.89 3.32
C SER A 54 1.39 -27.94 2.66
N MET A 55 2.21 -28.62 3.46
CA MET A 55 3.07 -29.72 3.05
C MET A 55 2.80 -30.93 3.92
N LYS A 56 2.70 -32.09 3.29
CA LYS A 56 2.46 -33.37 3.96
C LYS A 56 3.51 -34.38 3.52
N ASP A 57 4.21 -34.97 4.48
CA ASP A 57 5.11 -36.11 4.25
C ASP A 57 4.47 -37.35 4.87
N ASP A 58 3.80 -38.15 4.04
CA ASP A 58 3.12 -39.37 4.47
C ASP A 58 4.09 -40.49 4.90
N SER A 59 5.33 -40.46 4.41
CA SER A 59 6.35 -41.46 4.77
C SER A 59 6.87 -41.24 6.19
N ARG A 60 7.01 -39.97 6.59
CA ARG A 60 7.43 -39.58 7.95
C ARG A 60 6.28 -39.27 8.89
N ARG A 61 5.04 -39.23 8.39
CA ARG A 61 3.82 -38.80 9.11
C ARG A 61 3.93 -37.37 9.65
N GLU A 62 4.53 -36.48 8.85
CA GLU A 62 4.73 -35.08 9.21
C GLU A 62 3.82 -34.16 8.39
N THR A 63 3.41 -33.04 8.98
CA THR A 63 2.61 -32.03 8.29
C THR A 63 3.08 -30.65 8.73
N LEU A 64 3.30 -29.77 7.75
CA LEU A 64 3.64 -28.37 7.96
C LEU A 64 2.55 -27.52 7.32
N SER A 65 1.92 -26.65 8.12
CA SER A 65 0.99 -25.63 7.63
C SER A 65 1.52 -24.25 8.01
N ARG A 66 1.56 -23.35 7.04
CA ARG A 66 1.97 -21.95 7.23
C ARG A 66 0.98 -21.02 6.56
N GLN A 67 0.65 -19.94 7.26
CA GLN A 67 -0.09 -18.81 6.71
C GLN A 67 0.73 -17.55 6.93
N TRP A 68 0.62 -16.58 6.03
CA TRP A 68 1.24 -15.27 6.20
C TRP A 68 0.30 -14.18 5.70
N GLN A 69 0.66 -12.93 6.01
CA GLN A 69 0.00 -11.74 5.47
C GLN A 69 0.92 -11.11 4.44
N CYS A 70 0.34 -10.69 3.32
CA CYS A 70 1.00 -10.00 2.24
C CYS A 70 0.15 -8.79 1.89
N ARG A 71 0.79 -7.62 1.81
CA ARG A 71 0.11 -6.36 1.59
C ARG A 71 0.47 -5.88 0.21
N SER A 72 -0.52 -5.78 -0.67
CA SER A 72 -0.28 -5.19 -1.99
C SER A 72 -0.02 -3.70 -1.81
N LEU A 73 1.01 -3.20 -2.48
CA LEU A 73 1.38 -1.80 -2.54
C LEU A 73 1.22 -1.31 -3.98
N ILE A 74 0.49 -0.22 -4.16
CA ILE A 74 0.36 0.51 -5.41
C ILE A 74 0.83 1.93 -5.16
N GLN A 75 1.73 2.43 -6.00
CA GLN A 75 2.18 3.82 -5.94
C GLN A 75 2.03 4.49 -7.30
N THR A 76 1.42 5.67 -7.29
CA THR A 76 1.19 6.50 -8.47
C THR A 76 1.75 7.91 -8.24
N CYS A 77 2.06 8.60 -9.34
CA CYS A 77 2.48 10.00 -9.29
C CYS A 77 2.14 10.74 -10.60
N PRO A 78 2.12 12.09 -10.59
CA PRO A 78 1.73 12.91 -11.74
C PRO A 78 2.61 12.73 -12.98
N SER A 79 3.84 12.22 -12.82
CA SER A 79 4.74 11.95 -13.94
C SER A 79 4.34 10.72 -14.77
N GLY A 80 3.25 10.01 -14.39
CA GLY A 80 2.80 8.79 -15.06
C GLY A 80 3.53 7.51 -14.63
N VAL A 81 4.47 7.60 -13.67
CA VAL A 81 5.13 6.41 -13.14
C VAL A 81 4.18 5.66 -12.21
N PHE A 82 4.07 4.35 -12.46
CA PHE A 82 3.24 3.42 -11.72
C PHE A 82 4.14 2.32 -11.13
N ARG A 83 4.13 2.15 -9.81
CA ARG A 83 4.89 1.10 -9.11
C ARG A 83 3.94 0.18 -8.38
N VAL A 84 4.22 -1.13 -8.45
CA VAL A 84 3.46 -2.16 -7.75
C VAL A 84 4.40 -3.12 -7.03
N GLY A 85 3.96 -3.64 -5.90
CA GLY A 85 4.76 -4.57 -5.11
C GLY A 85 3.99 -5.16 -3.95
N THR A 86 4.72 -5.86 -3.09
CA THR A 86 4.20 -6.43 -1.84
C THR A 86 5.12 -6.06 -0.69
N VAL A 87 4.52 -5.76 0.48
CA VAL A 87 5.20 -5.35 1.72
C VAL A 87 4.73 -6.17 2.92
#